data_AF-A0AAC8YRW5-F1
#
_entry.id   AF-A0AAC8YRW5-F1
#
_cell.length_a   1.000
_cell.length_b   1.000
_cell.length_c   1.000
_cell.angle_alpha   90.00
_cell.angle_beta   90.00
_cell.angle_gamma   90.00
#
_symmetry.space_group_name_H-M   'P 1'
#
loop_
_entity.id
_entity.type
_entity.pdbx_description
1 polymer ?
#
loop_
_entity_poly.entity_id
_entity_poly.type
_entity_poly.pdbx_seq_one_letter_code
_entity_poly.pdbx_strand_id
1 'polypeptide(L)' 'MTGSARIHAGKAGLEGVLGTLALSPQCQTGDVVTVSADGTSHDFAVLRRRWIVGAAGNRLEITLDYPARGR' A
#
# COMPACT_ATOMS: atom_id res chain seq x y z
N MET A 1 -3.10 5.58 -1.27
CA MET A 1 -4.03 4.44 -1.47
C MET A 1 -5.19 4.89 -2.34
N THR A 2 -5.87 3.96 -3.02
CA THR A 2 -7.16 4.22 -3.70
C THR A 2 -8.30 4.40 -2.70
N GLY A 3 -9.47 4.87 -3.19
CA GLY A 3 -10.67 5.01 -2.36
C GLY A 3 -11.16 3.67 -1.79
N SER A 4 -11.16 2.61 -2.60
CA SER A 4 -11.55 1.26 -2.17
C SER A 4 -10.57 0.69 -1.14
N ALA A 5 -9.27 0.86 -1.33
CA ALA A 5 -8.24 0.49 -0.35
C ALA A 5 -8.45 1.21 0.99
N ARG A 6 -8.78 2.50 0.96
CA ARG A 6 -9.05 3.27 2.19
C ARG A 6 -10.29 2.80 2.93
N ILE A 7 -11.39 2.55 2.20
CA ILE A 7 -12.64 2.04 2.80
C ILE A 7 -12.41 0.67 3.43
N HIS A 8 -11.70 -0.23 2.73
CA HIS A 8 -11.38 -1.56 3.25
C HIS A 8 -10.49 -1.48 4.49
N ALA A 9 -9.42 -0.69 4.44
CA ALA A 9 -8.51 -0.49 5.57
C ALA A 9 -9.22 0.02 6.83
N GLY A 10 -10.14 0.99 6.68
CA GLY A 10 -10.92 1.51 7.80
C GLY A 10 -11.85 0.44 8.41
N LYS A 11 -12.51 -0.36 7.57
CA LYS A 11 -13.38 -1.46 8.04
C LYS A 11 -12.61 -2.58 8.75
N ALA A 12 -11.39 -2.85 8.29
CA ALA A 12 -10.53 -3.92 8.80
C ALA A 12 -9.55 -3.44 9.90
N GLY A 13 -9.65 -2.19 10.37
CA GLY A 13 -8.78 -1.67 11.43
C GLY A 13 -7.29 -1.56 11.04
N LEU A 14 -6.98 -1.47 9.74
CA LEU A 14 -5.60 -1.55 9.23
C LEU A 14 -4.84 -0.22 9.22
N GLU A 15 -5.48 0.89 9.63
CA GLU A 15 -4.91 2.23 9.49
C GLU A 15 -3.57 2.40 10.21
N GLY A 16 -3.43 1.81 11.40
CA GLY A 16 -2.18 1.85 12.16
C GLY A 16 -1.04 1.09 11.48
N VAL A 17 -1.33 -0.12 10.99
CA VAL A 17 -0.33 -0.97 10.30
C VAL A 17 0.07 -0.37 8.96
N LEU A 18 -0.89 0.13 8.19
CA LEU A 18 -0.62 0.78 6.90
C LEU A 18 0.08 2.14 7.06
N GLY A 19 -0.13 2.84 8.18
CA GLY A 19 0.52 4.10 8.49
C GLY A 19 2.02 3.97 8.80
N THR A 20 2.45 2.80 9.30
CA THR A 20 3.87 2.50 9.59
C THR A 20 4.53 1.63 8.52
N LEU A 21 3.78 1.25 7.47
CA LEU A 21 4.26 0.39 6.41
C LEU A 21 5.39 1.06 5.62
N ALA A 22 6.59 0.47 5.70
CA ALA A 22 7.75 0.85 4.92
C ALA A 22 8.08 -0.24 3.89
N LEU A 23 7.59 -0.06 2.67
CA LEU A 23 7.89 -0.99 1.58
C LEU A 23 9.29 -0.74 1.02
N SER A 24 9.96 -1.82 0.64
CA SER A 24 11.25 -1.77 -0.03
C SER A 24 11.15 -0.94 -1.33
N PRO A 25 12.13 -0.07 -1.64
CA PRO A 25 12.16 0.67 -2.90
C PRO A 25 12.18 -0.21 -4.16
N GLN A 26 12.54 -1.49 -4.01
CA GLN A 26 12.59 -2.49 -5.09
C GLN A 26 11.21 -3.04 -5.46
N CYS A 27 10.15 -2.81 -4.66
CA CYS A 27 8.79 -3.21 -5.03
C CYS A 27 8.40 -2.64 -6.39
N GLN A 28 7.50 -3.32 -7.09
CA GLN A 28 7.05 -2.98 -8.43
C GLN A 28 5.53 -2.82 -8.49
N THR A 29 5.06 -2.18 -9.56
CA THR A 29 3.62 -2.14 -9.84
C THR A 29 3.16 -3.55 -10.16
N GLY A 30 2.07 -3.99 -9.53
CA GLY A 30 1.55 -5.36 -9.60
C GLY A 30 2.01 -6.26 -8.46
N ASP A 31 3.00 -5.85 -7.65
CA ASP A 31 3.36 -6.61 -6.45
C ASP A 31 2.17 -6.67 -5.48
N VAL A 32 2.03 -7.81 -4.82
CA VAL A 32 1.03 -8.03 -3.77
C VAL A 32 1.66 -7.77 -2.41
N VAL A 33 1.00 -6.95 -1.61
CA VAL A 33 1.34 -6.64 -0.23
C VAL A 33 0.27 -7.25 0.67
N THR A 34 0.63 -8.32 1.36
CA THR A 34 -0.23 -8.95 2.36
C THR A 34 -0.04 -8.27 3.71
N VAL A 35 -1.13 -7.77 4.28
CA VAL A 35 -1.16 -7.20 5.64
C VAL A 35 -1.98 -8.11 6.52
N SER A 36 -1.37 -8.59 7.61
CA SER A 36 -2.05 -9.44 8.60
C SER A 36 -2.50 -8.62 9.80
N ALA A 37 -3.79 -8.67 10.12
CA ALA A 37 -4.37 -8.07 11.33
C ALA A 37 -5.46 -8.98 11.88
N ASP A 38 -5.52 -9.13 13.21
CA ASP A 38 -6.54 -9.93 13.91
C ASP A 38 -6.73 -11.34 13.33
N GLY A 39 -5.63 -11.99 12.95
CA GLY A 39 -5.63 -13.34 12.36
C GLY A 39 -6.14 -13.43 10.92
N THR A 40 -6.49 -12.30 10.29
CA THR A 40 -6.92 -12.22 8.88
C THR A 40 -5.82 -11.60 8.03
N SER A 41 -5.64 -12.13 6.82
CA SER A 41 -4.73 -11.56 5.81
C SER A 41 -5.50 -10.73 4.79
N HIS A 42 -4.96 -9.57 4.44
CA HIS A 42 -5.55 -8.64 3.47
C HIS A 42 -4.53 -8.31 2.39
N ASP A 43 -4.86 -8.68 1.15
CA ASP A 43 -3.98 -8.47 0.01
C ASP A 43 -4.29 -7.15 -0.70
N PHE A 44 -3.28 -6.31 -0.80
CA PHE A 44 -3.29 -5.06 -1.57
C PHE A 44 -2.37 -5.19 -2.76
N ALA A 45 -2.73 -4.58 -3.89
CA ALA A 45 -1.83 -4.47 -5.03
C ALA A 45 -1.10 -3.13 -5.01
N VAL A 46 0.20 -3.14 -5.31
CA VAL A 46 0.94 -1.92 -5.63
C VAL A 46 0.45 -1.41 -6.99
N LEU A 47 -0.41 -0.40 -6.98
CA LEU A 47 -1.00 0.18 -8.19
C LEU A 47 -0.08 1.18 -8.87
N ARG A 48 0.68 1.95 -8.09
CA ARG A 48 1.54 3.01 -8.62
C ARG A 48 2.74 3.26 -7.71
N ARG A 49 3.86 3.57 -8.36
CA ARG A 49 5.08 4.10 -7.75
C ARG A 49 5.38 5.49 -8.29
N ARG A 50 5.77 6.42 -7.42
CA ARG A 50 6.13 7.79 -7.80
C ARG A 50 7.31 8.27 -6.97
N TRP A 51 8.45 8.48 -7.60
CA TRP A 51 9.52 9.27 -6.99
C TRP A 51 9.14 10.74 -7.04
N ILE A 52 9.23 11.40 -5.88
CA ILE A 52 9.14 12.85 -5.75
C ILE A 52 10.54 13.34 -5.42
N VAL A 53 11.05 14.27 -6.22
CA VAL A 53 12.36 14.89 -6.03
C VAL A 53 12.14 16.38 -5.76
N GLY A 54 12.76 16.89 -4.70
CA GLY A 54 12.70 18.31 -4.33
C GLY A 54 14.00 18.77 -3.67
N ALA A 55 14.02 20.03 -3.24
CA ALA A 55 15.22 20.63 -2.66
C ALA A 55 15.74 19.91 -1.40
N ALA A 56 14.84 19.27 -0.63
CA ALA A 56 15.19 18.53 0.59
C ALA A 56 15.58 17.05 0.35
N GLY A 57 15.63 16.60 -0.91
CA GLY A 57 15.94 15.21 -1.26
C GLY A 57 14.84 14.54 -2.06
N ASN A 58 14.79 13.21 -2.01
CA ASN A 58 13.80 12.41 -2.72
C ASN A 58 12.99 11.53 -1.76
N ARG A 59 11.77 11.19 -2.18
CA ARG A 59 10.95 10.19 -1.50
C ARG A 59 10.19 9.34 -2.53
N LEU A 60 10.03 8.07 -2.23
CA LEU A 60 9.18 7.17 -3.00
C LEU A 60 7.80 7.12 -2.38
N GLU A 61 6.78 7.49 -3.15
CA GLU A 61 5.39 7.27 -2.78
C GLU A 61 4.84 6.04 -3.49
N ILE A 62 4.18 5.17 -2.72
CA ILE A 62 3.54 3.95 -3.20
C ILE A 62 2.04 4.07 -2.98
N THR A 63 1.28 3.76 -4.02
CA THR A 63 -0.18 3.69 -3.94
C THR A 63 -0.61 2.23 -3.94
N LEU A 64 -1.25 1.82 -2.85
CA LEU A 64 -1.92 0.54 -2.73
C LEU A 64 -3.37 0.61 -3.20
N ASP A 65 -3.84 -0.45 -3.84
CA ASP A 65 -5.22 -0.68 -4.23
C ASP A 65 -5.79 -1.96 -3.61
N TYR A 66 -7.12 -2.00 -3.46
CA TYR A 66 -7.87 -3.14 -2.96
C TYR A 66 -9.18 -3.30 -3.76
N PRO A 67 -9.60 -4.54 -4.09
CA PRO A 67 -8.86 -5.78 -3.89
C PRO A 67 -7.60 -5.82 -4.76
N ALA A 68 -6.61 -6.66 -4.41
CA ALA A 68 -5.54 -7.02 -5.34
C ALA A 68 -6.19 -7.74 -6.54
N ARG A 69 -6.57 -6.98 -7.57
CA ARG A 69 -7.15 -7.54 -8.79
C ARG A 69 -6.05 -8.36 -9.46
N GLY A 70 -6.17 -9.68 -9.42
CA GLY A 70 -5.32 -10.58 -10.17
C GLY A 70 -5.29 -10.14 -11.63
N ARG A 71 -4.09 -10.02 -12.17
CA ARG A 71 -3.87 -9.72 -13.59
C ARG A 71 -4.26 -10.91 -14.44
#